data_AF-A0A533BDQ7-F1
#
_entry.id   AF-A0A533BDQ7-F1
#
_cell.length_a   1.000
_cell.length_b   1.000
_cell.length_c   1.000
_cell.angle_alpha   90.00
_cell.angle_beta   90.00
_cell.angle_gamma   90.00
#
_symmetry.space_group_name_H-M   'P 1'
#
loop_
_entity.id
_entity.type
_entity.pdbx_description
1 polymer ?
#
loop_
_entity_poly.entity_id
_entity_poly.type
_entity_poly.pdbx_seq_one_letter_code
_entity_poly.pdbx_strand_id
1 'polypeptide(L)'
;MLATRIKQKEGTFYFIAYKATVLLEKVRFTSRYYFEGEEIAQGRISEHDEVAQFIAGIERSEKGFQRVLNRQKIKQIVNFYETVVAQPMIPGTVLLFTDETLRFQKAGDADSIGHLSEPKGKYLVIDGQHRLAGLHFFQAKHPDQIAQVEVPCVLFDGRSGDFATEMFVIINSTHTRINRSHLVDLYEKVSWESPEKKFAAKVVNLLYGEDDSPLQYKINRLGGRSKQEKWILQSEVFNEMLKVVTAHKRWMESHLGMKADRCYALVRDYLKGVKDVMAEVWGNNERYMFTRDVTLKALIRVLDDLIVDRKLMSDWDQQRSHKPFVEIVKPWAPLAKEFRADGFYERFAAKGQLERVRKIHQRLLDAIVG
;
A
#
# COMPACT_ATOMS: atom_id res chain seq x y z
N MET A 1 -21.82 21.84 -18.99
CA MET A 1 -22.28 20.47 -19.33
C MET A 1 -23.60 20.17 -18.63
N LEU A 2 -24.49 19.37 -19.23
CA LEU A 2 -25.69 18.88 -18.55
C LEU A 2 -25.27 17.86 -17.48
N ALA A 3 -25.87 17.95 -16.29
CA ALA A 3 -25.51 17.13 -15.14
C ALA A 3 -26.73 16.83 -14.27
N THR A 4 -26.72 15.65 -13.66
CA THR A 4 -27.62 15.28 -12.57
C THR A 4 -26.85 15.38 -11.25
N ARG A 5 -27.21 16.36 -10.42
CA ARG A 5 -26.69 16.55 -9.06
C ARG A 5 -27.30 15.51 -8.12
N ILE A 6 -26.43 14.72 -7.50
CA ILE A 6 -26.77 13.72 -6.50
C ILE A 6 -26.32 14.21 -5.13
N LYS A 7 -27.19 14.06 -4.13
CA LYS A 7 -26.88 14.35 -2.72
C LYS A 7 -26.95 13.06 -1.92
N GLN A 8 -25.93 12.78 -1.12
CA GLN A 8 -25.88 11.65 -0.20
C GLN A 8 -25.33 12.13 1.15
N LYS A 9 -26.21 12.23 2.17
CA LYS A 9 -25.90 12.91 3.43
C LYS A 9 -25.33 14.32 3.12
N GLU A 10 -24.15 14.64 3.65
CA GLU A 10 -23.42 15.90 3.41
C GLU A 10 -22.65 15.93 2.07
N GLY A 11 -22.61 14.81 1.35
CA GLY A 11 -21.92 14.67 0.07
C GLY A 11 -22.76 15.17 -1.11
N THR A 12 -22.13 15.89 -2.04
CA THR A 12 -22.71 16.22 -3.34
C THR A 12 -21.74 15.77 -4.44
N PHE A 13 -22.28 15.17 -5.50
CA PHE A 13 -21.53 14.77 -6.69
C PHE A 13 -22.45 14.77 -7.90
N TYR A 14 -21.89 14.58 -9.10
CA TYR A 14 -22.63 14.75 -10.34
C TYR A 14 -22.53 13.52 -11.24
N PHE A 15 -23.64 13.11 -11.81
CA PHE A 15 -23.65 12.21 -12.95
C PHE A 15 -23.66 13.04 -14.23
N ILE A 16 -22.67 12.80 -15.10
CA ILE A 16 -22.50 13.53 -16.37
C ILE A 16 -22.17 12.53 -17.49
N ALA A 17 -22.41 12.92 -18.73
CA ALA A 17 -21.94 12.19 -19.90
C ALA A 17 -21.03 13.09 -20.73
N TYR A 18 -19.87 12.58 -21.12
CA TYR A 18 -18.98 13.26 -22.04
C TYR A 18 -18.89 12.49 -23.35
N LYS A 19 -18.80 13.20 -24.49
CA LYS A 19 -18.24 12.60 -25.71
C LYS A 19 -16.84 12.09 -25.41
N ALA A 20 -16.53 10.86 -25.83
CA ALA A 20 -15.26 10.21 -25.52
C ALA A 20 -14.06 11.05 -25.97
N THR A 21 -14.14 11.66 -27.15
CA THR A 21 -13.10 12.57 -27.69
C THR A 21 -12.83 13.75 -26.77
N VAL A 22 -13.88 14.44 -26.32
CA VAL A 22 -13.78 15.59 -25.41
C VAL A 22 -13.25 15.18 -24.04
N LEU A 23 -13.66 14.01 -23.53
CA LEU A 23 -13.18 13.51 -22.23
C LEU A 23 -11.69 13.23 -22.26
N LEU A 24 -11.17 12.62 -23.33
CA LEU A 24 -9.75 12.27 -23.46
C LEU A 24 -8.84 13.51 -23.42
N GLU A 25 -9.29 14.65 -23.93
CA GLU A 25 -8.57 15.92 -23.84
C GLU A 25 -8.57 16.51 -22.42
N LYS A 26 -9.64 16.25 -21.66
CA LYS A 26 -9.89 16.81 -20.33
C LYS A 26 -9.39 15.96 -19.17
N VAL A 27 -8.90 14.74 -19.41
CA VAL A 27 -8.34 13.89 -18.35
C VAL A 27 -6.82 13.97 -18.35
N ARG A 28 -6.24 13.93 -17.14
CA ARG A 28 -4.81 13.69 -16.98
C ARG A 28 -4.61 12.24 -16.56
N PHE A 29 -3.93 11.47 -17.41
CA PHE A 29 -3.32 10.22 -16.97
C PHE A 29 -2.12 10.60 -16.11
N THR A 30 -2.14 10.21 -14.84
CA THR A 30 -1.02 10.40 -13.93
C THR A 30 -0.63 9.05 -13.40
N SER A 31 0.59 8.61 -13.63
CA SER A 31 1.07 7.42 -12.95
C SER A 31 1.75 7.84 -11.65
N ARG A 32 1.62 7.03 -10.61
CA ARG A 32 2.49 7.24 -9.44
C ARG A 32 3.93 7.01 -9.88
N TYR A 33 4.86 7.85 -9.43
CA TYR A 33 6.29 7.64 -9.64
C TYR A 33 6.66 6.30 -9.00
N TYR A 34 6.83 5.28 -9.84
CA TYR A 34 7.70 4.17 -9.52
C TYR A 34 9.06 4.52 -10.13
N PHE A 35 10.11 4.45 -9.32
CA PHE A 35 11.43 4.03 -9.79
C PHE A 35 11.28 2.56 -10.22
N GLU A 36 10.58 2.37 -11.34
CA GLU A 36 10.64 1.14 -12.08
C GLU A 36 12.09 0.98 -12.50
N GLY A 37 12.79 0.06 -11.84
CA GLY A 37 13.90 -0.64 -12.45
C GLY A 37 13.43 -1.59 -13.55
N GLU A 38 12.21 -1.46 -14.07
CA GLU A 38 12.13 -1.54 -15.52
C GLU A 38 12.83 -0.28 -16.06
N GLU A 39 14.16 -0.34 -16.18
CA GLU A 39 14.55 -0.39 -17.58
C GLU A 39 13.68 -1.52 -18.14
N ILE A 40 12.59 -1.16 -18.86
CA ILE A 40 12.46 -1.77 -20.18
C ILE A 40 13.89 -1.65 -20.63
N ALA A 41 14.61 -2.78 -20.67
CA ALA A 41 15.95 -2.75 -21.20
C ALA A 41 15.82 -1.79 -22.37
N GLN A 42 16.67 -0.78 -22.50
CA GLN A 42 16.75 -0.12 -23.79
C GLN A 42 17.14 -1.13 -24.89
N GLY A 43 17.03 -2.45 -24.69
CA GLY A 43 16.31 -3.36 -25.58
C GLY A 43 15.06 -2.72 -26.18
N ARG A 44 15.32 -1.85 -27.17
CA ARG A 44 14.45 -1.35 -28.23
C ARG A 44 12.98 -1.63 -27.90
N ILE A 45 12.31 -0.68 -27.24
CA ILE A 45 10.85 -0.60 -27.34
C ILE A 45 10.58 -0.67 -28.84
N SER A 46 9.98 -1.78 -29.30
CA SER A 46 9.66 -1.92 -30.72
C SER A 46 8.86 -0.69 -31.11
N GLU A 47 9.28 0.02 -32.16
CA GLU A 47 8.57 1.19 -32.68
C GLU A 47 7.09 0.87 -32.98
N HIS A 48 6.76 -0.42 -33.12
CA HIS A 48 5.43 -0.94 -33.41
C HIS A 48 4.53 -1.23 -32.19
N ASP A 49 4.97 -1.04 -30.93
CA ASP A 49 4.07 -1.22 -29.77
C ASP A 49 3.70 0.12 -29.10
N GLU A 50 2.69 0.73 -29.71
CA GLU A 50 2.05 2.00 -29.31
C GLU A 50 1.58 2.01 -27.85
N VAL A 51 1.17 0.86 -27.30
CA VAL A 51 0.68 0.78 -25.91
C VAL A 51 1.81 0.99 -24.90
N ALA A 52 3.02 0.47 -25.16
CA ALA A 52 4.15 0.77 -24.26
C ALA A 52 4.60 2.22 -24.37
N GLN A 53 4.61 2.79 -25.58
CA GLN A 53 5.01 4.19 -25.78
C GLN A 53 4.07 5.14 -25.01
N PHE A 54 2.77 4.89 -25.07
CA PHE A 54 1.78 5.64 -24.30
C PHE A 54 2.00 5.52 -22.78
N ILE A 55 2.20 4.31 -22.26
CA ILE A 55 2.44 4.10 -20.82
C ILE A 55 3.72 4.81 -20.37
N ALA A 56 4.78 4.77 -21.19
CA ALA A 56 6.04 5.43 -20.92
C ALA A 56 5.93 6.97 -20.91
N GLY A 57 5.02 7.54 -21.71
CA GLY A 57 4.79 8.98 -21.81
C GLY A 57 3.91 9.59 -20.72
N ILE A 58 3.33 8.78 -19.82
CA ILE A 58 2.47 9.28 -18.74
C ILE A 58 3.32 9.96 -17.65
N GLU A 59 2.97 11.21 -17.31
CA GLU A 59 3.60 11.97 -16.23
C GLU A 59 3.61 11.16 -14.92
N ARG A 60 4.82 10.98 -14.36
CA ARG A 60 5.05 10.29 -13.10
C ARG A 60 5.03 11.32 -11.96
N SER A 61 4.27 11.08 -10.91
CA SER A 61 4.23 11.93 -9.72
C SER A 61 4.26 11.10 -8.44
N GLU A 62 5.15 11.43 -7.49
CA GLU A 62 5.22 10.73 -6.19
C GLU A 62 3.92 10.84 -5.39
N LYS A 63 3.14 11.90 -5.66
CA LYS A 63 1.85 12.18 -5.04
C LYS A 63 0.66 11.52 -5.78
N GLY A 64 0.87 10.93 -6.96
CA GLY A 64 -0.20 10.26 -7.71
C GLY A 64 -0.69 9.00 -7.00
N PHE A 65 -1.99 8.70 -7.06
CA PHE A 65 -2.56 7.50 -6.41
C PHE A 65 -3.24 6.53 -7.39
N GLN A 66 -3.15 6.80 -8.70
CA GLN A 66 -3.71 5.95 -9.76
C GLN A 66 -2.94 4.61 -9.91
N ARG A 67 -3.62 3.59 -10.45
CA ARG A 67 -3.00 2.27 -10.70
C ARG A 67 -2.04 2.35 -11.88
N VAL A 68 -1.02 1.49 -11.89
CA VAL A 68 -0.22 1.26 -13.10
C VAL A 68 -1.13 0.66 -14.18
N LEU A 69 -1.04 1.20 -15.40
CA LEU A 69 -1.77 0.67 -16.54
C LEU A 69 -1.19 -0.70 -16.92
N ASN A 70 -2.06 -1.69 -17.15
CA ASN A 70 -1.64 -3.04 -17.53
C ASN A 70 -1.82 -3.20 -19.04
N ARG A 71 -0.72 -3.48 -19.75
CA ARG A 71 -0.67 -3.58 -21.21
C ARG A 71 -1.62 -4.65 -21.77
N GLN A 72 -1.66 -5.84 -21.15
CA GLN A 72 -2.54 -6.93 -21.56
C GLN A 72 -4.02 -6.56 -21.38
N LYS A 73 -4.36 -5.92 -20.25
CA LYS A 73 -5.71 -5.46 -19.96
C LYS A 73 -6.17 -4.37 -20.94
N ILE A 74 -5.29 -3.44 -21.32
CA ILE A 74 -5.60 -2.43 -22.35
C ILE A 74 -5.86 -3.12 -23.69
N LYS A 75 -4.98 -4.03 -24.12
CA LYS A 75 -5.17 -4.78 -25.38
C LYS A 75 -6.51 -5.54 -25.41
N GLN A 76 -6.90 -6.17 -24.30
CA GLN A 76 -8.21 -6.83 -24.17
C GLN A 76 -9.38 -5.85 -24.30
N ILE A 77 -9.29 -4.66 -23.68
CA ILE A 77 -10.33 -3.63 -23.76
C ILE A 77 -10.45 -3.07 -25.19
N VAL A 78 -9.32 -2.79 -25.85
CA VAL A 78 -9.31 -2.33 -27.25
C VAL A 78 -9.97 -3.38 -28.15
N ASN A 79 -9.58 -4.66 -28.03
CA ASN A 79 -10.20 -5.74 -28.78
C ASN A 79 -11.71 -5.86 -28.50
N PHE A 80 -12.14 -5.63 -27.26
CA PHE A 80 -13.57 -5.57 -26.93
C PHE A 80 -14.27 -4.41 -27.65
N TYR A 81 -13.67 -3.21 -27.68
CA TYR A 81 -14.25 -2.06 -28.41
C TYR A 81 -14.31 -2.29 -29.92
N GLU A 82 -13.35 -3.01 -30.50
CA GLU A 82 -13.32 -3.35 -31.92
C GLU A 82 -14.34 -4.44 -32.30
N THR A 83 -14.75 -5.30 -31.36
CA THR A 83 -15.60 -6.48 -31.63
C THR A 83 -17.05 -6.34 -31.18
N VAL A 84 -17.35 -5.34 -30.35
CA VAL A 84 -18.70 -5.15 -29.81
C VAL A 84 -19.63 -4.52 -30.85
N VAL A 85 -20.75 -5.20 -31.13
CA VAL A 85 -21.73 -4.76 -32.14
C VAL A 85 -23.03 -4.24 -31.51
N ALA A 86 -23.60 -4.98 -30.54
CA ALA A 86 -24.91 -4.68 -29.96
C ALA A 86 -24.87 -4.30 -28.47
N GLN A 87 -23.77 -4.57 -27.76
CA GLN A 87 -23.64 -4.26 -26.33
C GLN A 87 -23.08 -2.84 -26.14
N PRO A 88 -23.37 -2.17 -25.00
CA PRO A 88 -22.77 -0.87 -24.71
C PRO A 88 -21.24 -0.96 -24.70
N MET A 89 -20.58 -0.14 -25.53
CA MET A 89 -19.11 -0.09 -25.60
C MET A 89 -18.48 0.23 -24.24
N ILE A 90 -19.14 1.04 -23.40
CA ILE A 90 -18.67 1.38 -22.06
C ILE A 90 -19.78 1.09 -21.06
N PRO A 91 -19.85 -0.13 -20.51
CA PRO A 91 -20.97 -0.55 -19.66
C PRO A 91 -20.92 0.03 -18.24
N GLY A 92 -19.81 0.64 -17.81
CA GLY A 92 -19.62 1.15 -16.46
C GLY A 92 -19.13 2.60 -16.42
N THR A 93 -19.36 3.29 -15.31
CA THR A 93 -19.01 4.71 -15.14
C THR A 93 -17.52 4.94 -14.93
N VAL A 94 -17.02 6.08 -15.40
CA VAL A 94 -15.69 6.60 -15.04
C VAL A 94 -15.83 7.54 -13.86
N LEU A 95 -14.96 7.42 -12.86
CA LEU A 95 -14.97 8.29 -11.69
C LEU A 95 -13.91 9.38 -11.86
N LEU A 96 -14.38 10.62 -11.86
CA LEU A 96 -13.59 11.82 -12.11
C LEU A 96 -13.56 12.71 -10.86
N PHE A 97 -12.46 13.42 -10.72
CA PHE A 97 -12.22 14.36 -9.63
C PHE A 97 -11.62 15.66 -10.16
N THR A 98 -12.05 16.78 -9.57
CA THR A 98 -11.38 18.07 -9.65
C THR A 98 -11.36 18.73 -8.28
N ASP A 99 -10.30 19.47 -7.97
CA ASP A 99 -10.18 20.29 -6.76
C ASP A 99 -10.92 21.63 -6.90
N GLU A 100 -11.27 22.03 -8.12
CA GLU A 100 -12.10 23.20 -8.40
C GLU A 100 -13.55 22.95 -7.94
N THR A 101 -14.15 23.92 -7.25
CA THR A 101 -15.60 23.92 -6.99
C THR A 101 -16.33 24.41 -8.24
N LEU A 102 -17.18 23.57 -8.81
CA LEU A 102 -17.90 23.85 -10.03
C LEU A 102 -19.25 24.51 -9.74
N ARG A 103 -19.66 25.43 -10.60
CA ARG A 103 -20.94 26.12 -10.49
C ARG A 103 -22.02 25.27 -11.14
N PHE A 104 -23.00 24.86 -10.34
CA PHE A 104 -24.21 24.19 -10.82
C PHE A 104 -25.37 25.18 -10.94
N GLN A 105 -25.99 25.26 -12.12
CA GLN A 105 -27.18 26.05 -12.38
C GLN A 105 -28.35 25.12 -12.71
N LYS A 106 -29.42 25.17 -11.93
CA LYS A 106 -30.62 24.35 -12.14
C LYS A 106 -31.22 24.61 -13.53
N ALA A 107 -31.69 23.57 -14.19
CA ALA A 107 -32.45 23.67 -15.43
C ALA A 107 -33.91 23.27 -15.18
N GLY A 108 -34.85 24.19 -15.44
CA GLY A 108 -36.28 23.96 -15.24
C GLY A 108 -36.67 23.78 -13.77
N ASP A 109 -37.69 22.95 -13.52
CA ASP A 109 -38.29 22.78 -12.19
C ASP A 109 -37.63 21.67 -11.35
N ALA A 110 -36.85 20.77 -11.96
CA ALA A 110 -36.20 19.67 -11.26
C ALA A 110 -34.90 20.13 -10.55
N ASP A 111 -34.85 20.08 -9.22
CA ASP A 111 -33.71 20.59 -8.42
C ASP A 111 -32.40 19.81 -8.62
N SER A 112 -32.47 18.60 -9.15
CA SER A 112 -31.32 17.73 -9.40
C SER A 112 -30.75 17.88 -10.81
N ILE A 113 -31.47 18.43 -11.78
CA ILE A 113 -31.00 18.51 -13.17
C ILE A 113 -30.57 19.95 -13.48
N GLY A 114 -29.42 20.09 -14.13
CA GLY A 114 -28.90 21.42 -14.43
C GLY A 114 -27.63 21.43 -15.25
N HIS A 115 -27.11 22.63 -15.47
CA HIS A 115 -25.86 22.89 -16.14
C HIS A 115 -24.74 23.07 -15.12
N LEU A 116 -23.77 22.17 -15.15
CA LEU A 116 -22.52 22.27 -14.39
C LEU A 116 -21.46 22.99 -15.23
N SER A 117 -20.74 23.94 -14.63
CA SER A 117 -19.58 24.57 -15.28
C SER A 117 -18.46 23.56 -15.50
N GLU A 118 -17.64 23.77 -16.52
CA GLU A 118 -16.44 22.95 -16.72
C GLU A 118 -15.29 23.46 -15.85
N PRO A 119 -14.40 22.57 -15.37
CA PRO A 119 -13.17 22.98 -14.72
C PRO A 119 -12.23 23.66 -15.73
N LYS A 120 -11.34 24.52 -15.21
CA LYS A 120 -10.24 25.08 -16.00
C LYS A 120 -9.12 24.05 -16.19
N GLY A 121 -8.89 23.21 -15.18
CA GLY A 121 -7.91 22.14 -15.17
C GLY A 121 -8.41 20.84 -15.79
N LYS A 122 -7.49 19.87 -15.88
CA LYS A 122 -7.83 18.50 -16.26
C LYS A 122 -8.35 17.71 -15.06
N TYR A 123 -9.29 16.81 -15.29
CA TYR A 123 -9.76 15.87 -14.29
C TYR A 123 -8.67 14.86 -13.91
N LEU A 124 -8.65 14.52 -12.64
CA LEU A 124 -7.99 13.34 -12.14
C LEU A 124 -8.95 12.15 -12.21
N VAL A 125 -8.48 11.03 -12.71
CA VAL A 125 -9.26 9.79 -12.81
C VAL A 125 -9.11 8.99 -11.50
N ILE A 126 -10.21 8.74 -10.79
CA ILE A 126 -10.23 7.87 -9.59
C ILE A 126 -10.34 6.41 -10.03
N ASP A 127 -11.26 6.12 -10.97
CA ASP A 127 -11.42 4.79 -11.56
C ASP A 127 -11.87 4.90 -13.03
N GLY A 128 -11.53 3.88 -13.83
CA GLY A 128 -11.81 3.84 -15.26
C GLY A 128 -10.61 4.14 -16.15
N GLN A 129 -9.42 4.30 -15.59
CA GLN A 129 -8.19 4.58 -16.33
C GLN A 129 -7.89 3.60 -17.49
N HIS A 130 -8.08 2.29 -17.33
CA HIS A 130 -7.85 1.33 -18.42
C HIS A 130 -8.87 1.46 -19.55
N ARG A 131 -10.10 1.88 -19.22
CA ARG A 131 -11.17 2.13 -20.20
C ARG A 131 -10.84 3.38 -21.02
N LEU A 132 -10.46 4.47 -20.35
CA LEU A 132 -10.00 5.69 -21.02
C LEU A 132 -8.75 5.43 -21.88
N ALA A 133 -7.80 4.65 -21.38
CA ALA A 133 -6.64 4.26 -22.18
C ALA A 133 -7.04 3.42 -23.41
N GLY A 134 -8.00 2.50 -23.26
CA GLY A 134 -8.56 1.75 -24.40
C GLY A 134 -9.21 2.67 -25.44
N LEU A 135 -9.97 3.68 -24.99
CA LEU A 135 -10.59 4.66 -25.89
C LEU A 135 -9.57 5.51 -26.63
N HIS A 136 -8.44 5.83 -25.99
CA HIS A 136 -7.34 6.55 -26.63
C HIS A 136 -6.79 5.78 -27.84
N PHE A 137 -6.55 4.47 -27.71
CA PHE A 137 -6.11 3.64 -28.85
C PHE A 137 -7.22 3.40 -29.87
N PHE A 138 -8.46 3.26 -29.40
CA PHE A 138 -9.61 3.11 -30.29
C PHE A 138 -9.81 4.35 -31.16
N GLN A 139 -9.61 5.56 -30.61
CA GLN A 139 -9.67 6.83 -31.33
C GLN A 139 -8.73 6.87 -32.53
N ALA A 140 -7.49 6.39 -32.34
CA ALA A 140 -6.46 6.44 -33.38
C ALA A 140 -6.83 5.58 -34.59
N LYS A 141 -7.55 4.46 -34.38
CA LYS A 141 -7.95 3.53 -35.45
C LYS A 141 -9.34 3.80 -36.01
N HIS A 142 -10.25 4.32 -35.19
CA HIS A 142 -11.67 4.46 -35.52
C HIS A 142 -12.23 5.84 -35.13
N PRO A 143 -11.73 6.93 -35.76
CA PRO A 143 -12.09 8.31 -35.40
C PRO A 143 -13.58 8.61 -35.57
N ASP A 144 -14.22 8.06 -36.61
CA ASP A 144 -15.64 8.29 -36.87
C ASP A 144 -16.55 7.57 -35.87
N GLN A 145 -16.12 6.39 -35.40
CA GLN A 145 -16.91 5.59 -34.45
C GLN A 145 -16.83 6.18 -33.05
N ILE A 146 -15.64 6.62 -32.60
CA ILE A 146 -15.50 7.19 -31.26
C ILE A 146 -16.27 8.51 -31.09
N ALA A 147 -16.51 9.26 -32.17
CA ALA A 147 -17.32 10.48 -32.12
C ALA A 147 -18.76 10.23 -31.64
N GLN A 148 -19.26 9.00 -31.81
CA GLN A 148 -20.59 8.58 -31.36
C GLN A 148 -20.58 7.98 -29.94
N VAL A 149 -19.41 7.83 -29.30
CA VAL A 149 -19.30 7.22 -27.98
C VAL A 149 -19.45 8.27 -26.90
N GLU A 150 -20.39 8.02 -25.98
CA GLU A 150 -20.54 8.77 -24.73
C GLU A 150 -20.05 7.96 -23.55
N VAL A 151 -19.27 8.60 -22.68
CA VAL A 151 -18.70 8.00 -21.48
C VAL A 151 -19.52 8.47 -20.28
N PRO A 152 -20.26 7.58 -19.61
CA PRO A 152 -20.95 7.94 -18.38
C PRO A 152 -19.93 8.16 -17.27
N CYS A 153 -20.06 9.27 -16.56
CA CYS A 153 -19.09 9.69 -15.55
C CYS A 153 -19.78 10.08 -14.24
N VAL A 154 -19.11 9.80 -13.13
CA VAL A 154 -19.40 10.35 -11.81
C VAL A 154 -18.31 11.34 -11.48
N LEU A 155 -18.67 12.61 -11.25
CA LEU A 155 -17.74 13.71 -11.00
C LEU A 155 -17.88 14.23 -9.57
N PHE A 156 -16.74 14.33 -8.88
CA PHE A 156 -16.59 15.01 -7.59
C PHE A 156 -15.80 16.30 -7.76
N ASP A 157 -16.31 17.41 -7.22
CA ASP A 157 -15.72 18.75 -7.33
C ASP A 157 -15.49 19.38 -5.94
N GLY A 158 -14.62 20.40 -5.87
CA GLY A 158 -14.39 21.17 -4.64
C GLY A 158 -13.98 20.31 -3.44
N ARG A 159 -13.34 19.17 -3.70
CA ARG A 159 -12.86 18.23 -2.68
C ARG A 159 -11.32 18.26 -2.67
N SER A 160 -10.70 17.91 -1.55
CA SER A 160 -9.23 17.82 -1.48
C SER A 160 -8.71 16.59 -2.22
N GLY A 161 -7.43 16.61 -2.62
CA GLY A 161 -6.77 15.43 -3.21
C GLY A 161 -6.80 14.19 -2.29
N ASP A 162 -6.92 14.39 -0.98
CA ASP A 162 -7.07 13.32 0.02
C ASP A 162 -8.40 12.57 -0.15
N PHE A 163 -9.49 13.27 -0.47
CA PHE A 163 -10.78 12.64 -0.77
C PHE A 163 -10.72 11.73 -2.00
N ALA A 164 -10.03 12.19 -3.05
CA ALA A 164 -9.85 11.40 -4.26
C ALA A 164 -9.03 10.13 -4.00
N THR A 165 -8.01 10.25 -3.13
CA THR A 165 -7.21 9.12 -2.63
C THR A 165 -8.06 8.15 -1.81
N GLU A 166 -8.95 8.66 -0.95
CA GLU A 166 -9.85 7.87 -0.13
C GLU A 166 -10.85 7.08 -0.98
N MET A 167 -11.52 7.73 -1.94
CA MET A 167 -12.42 7.08 -2.89
C MET A 167 -11.71 6.00 -3.68
N PHE A 168 -10.49 6.26 -4.14
CA PHE A 168 -9.67 5.25 -4.80
C PHE A 168 -9.44 4.03 -3.90
N VAL A 169 -9.07 4.23 -2.63
CA VAL A 169 -8.88 3.12 -1.68
C VAL A 169 -10.17 2.36 -1.45
N ILE A 170 -11.29 3.05 -1.22
CA ILE A 170 -12.59 2.41 -0.95
C ILE A 170 -13.02 1.56 -2.15
N ILE A 171 -13.09 2.14 -3.35
CA ILE A 171 -13.54 1.44 -4.57
C ILE A 171 -12.69 0.19 -4.83
N ASN A 172 -11.38 0.29 -4.60
CA ASN A 172 -10.45 -0.78 -4.92
C ASN A 172 -10.17 -1.75 -3.76
N SER A 173 -10.64 -1.45 -2.53
CA SER A 173 -10.49 -2.33 -1.37
C SER A 173 -11.69 -3.27 -1.18
N THR A 174 -12.91 -2.84 -1.55
CA THR A 174 -14.12 -3.68 -1.48
C THR A 174 -14.27 -4.62 -2.68
N HIS A 175 -13.89 -4.19 -3.89
CA HIS A 175 -13.81 -5.07 -5.06
C HIS A 175 -12.40 -5.66 -5.23
N THR A 176 -12.13 -6.75 -4.51
CA THR A 176 -10.99 -7.69 -4.62
C THR A 176 -9.63 -7.19 -5.19
N ARG A 177 -8.64 -7.23 -4.27
CA ARG A 177 -7.17 -7.34 -4.44
C ARG A 177 -6.41 -6.08 -4.88
N ILE A 178 -6.39 -5.08 -4.01
CA ILE A 178 -5.12 -4.40 -3.71
C ILE A 178 -4.26 -5.36 -2.87
N ASN A 179 -2.96 -5.47 -3.18
CA ASN A 179 -2.02 -6.26 -2.38
C ASN A 179 -1.94 -5.66 -0.96
N ARG A 180 -2.07 -6.47 0.09
CA ARG A 180 -2.16 -6.01 1.49
C ARG A 180 -1.05 -5.04 1.90
N SER A 181 0.17 -5.16 1.36
CA SER A 181 1.24 -4.19 1.66
C SER A 181 0.93 -2.78 1.15
N HIS A 182 0.24 -2.62 0.01
CA HIS A 182 -0.17 -1.31 -0.50
C HIS A 182 -1.19 -0.63 0.41
N LEU A 183 -2.04 -1.40 1.10
CA LEU A 183 -2.99 -0.84 2.05
C LEU A 183 -2.27 -0.27 3.28
N VAL A 184 -1.17 -0.91 3.72
CA VAL A 184 -0.38 -0.46 4.88
C VAL A 184 0.18 0.95 4.66
N ASP A 185 0.76 1.23 3.50
CA ASP A 185 1.28 2.56 3.17
C ASP A 185 0.18 3.63 3.04
N LEU A 186 -1.06 3.21 2.76
CA LEU A 186 -2.20 4.11 2.61
C LEU A 186 -2.95 4.37 3.93
N TYR A 187 -2.84 3.48 4.91
CA TYR A 187 -3.52 3.63 6.21
C TYR A 187 -3.12 4.91 6.96
N GLU A 188 -1.91 5.42 6.76
CA GLU A 188 -1.50 6.70 7.37
C GLU A 188 -2.33 7.90 6.92
N LYS A 189 -2.86 7.85 5.69
CA LYS A 189 -3.54 8.98 5.04
C LYS A 189 -5.06 8.84 5.03
N VAL A 190 -5.59 7.67 5.38
CA VAL A 190 -7.03 7.42 5.41
C VAL A 190 -7.62 7.90 6.74
N SER A 191 -8.66 8.73 6.68
CA SER A 191 -9.28 9.40 7.84
C SER A 191 -10.05 8.43 8.76
N TRP A 192 -10.71 7.40 8.22
CA TRP A 192 -11.65 6.51 8.94
C TRP A 192 -11.07 5.20 9.50
N GLU A 193 -9.80 4.87 9.23
CA GLU A 193 -9.21 3.62 9.71
C GLU A 193 -8.94 3.65 11.23
N SER A 194 -8.94 2.49 11.89
CA SER A 194 -8.78 2.43 13.34
C SER A 194 -7.45 3.05 13.81
N PRO A 195 -7.42 3.77 14.96
CA PRO A 195 -6.20 4.38 15.49
C PRO A 195 -5.03 3.39 15.61
N GLU A 196 -5.32 2.13 15.95
CA GLU A 196 -4.35 1.05 16.12
C GLU A 196 -3.66 0.69 14.80
N LYS A 197 -4.40 0.60 13.70
CA LYS A 197 -3.83 0.32 12.39
C LYS A 197 -2.98 1.47 11.87
N LYS A 198 -3.42 2.72 12.05
CA LYS A 198 -2.60 3.90 11.69
C LYS A 198 -1.31 3.93 12.50
N PHE A 199 -1.41 3.63 13.79
CA PHE A 199 -0.27 3.56 14.70
C PHE A 199 0.71 2.47 14.27
N ALA A 200 0.23 1.24 14.04
CA ALA A 200 1.07 0.13 13.58
C ALA A 200 1.73 0.42 12.22
N ALA A 201 0.99 0.99 11.26
CA ALA A 201 1.54 1.39 9.96
C ALA A 201 2.69 2.41 10.11
N LYS A 202 2.53 3.43 10.96
CA LYS A 202 3.58 4.40 11.27
C LYS A 202 4.83 3.75 11.87
N VAL A 203 4.67 2.84 12.82
CA VAL A 203 5.81 2.11 13.42
C VAL A 203 6.54 1.26 12.38
N VAL A 204 5.80 0.54 11.52
CA VAL A 204 6.41 -0.21 10.40
C VAL A 204 7.13 0.72 9.42
N ASN A 205 6.62 1.94 9.25
CA ASN A 205 7.27 2.93 8.40
C ASN A 205 8.62 3.39 8.95
N LEU A 206 8.68 3.71 10.24
CA LEU A 206 9.92 4.05 10.93
C LEU A 206 10.91 2.88 10.91
N LEU A 207 10.46 1.65 11.18
CA LEU A 207 11.31 0.44 11.14
C LEU A 207 12.00 0.21 9.79
N TYR A 208 11.44 0.69 8.69
CA TYR A 208 12.04 0.58 7.37
C TYR A 208 12.95 1.76 7.02
N GLY A 209 12.58 2.98 7.43
CA GLY A 209 13.16 4.22 6.93
C GLY A 209 14.31 4.76 7.77
N GLU A 210 14.23 4.61 9.09
CA GLU A 210 15.20 5.17 10.02
C GLU A 210 16.55 4.43 9.93
N ASP A 211 17.63 5.19 9.94
CA ASP A 211 19.02 4.72 9.77
C ASP A 211 19.50 3.83 10.91
N ASP A 212 18.97 4.06 12.10
CA ASP A 212 19.30 3.31 13.28
C ASP A 212 18.42 2.06 13.47
N SER A 213 17.56 1.73 12.50
CA SER A 213 16.75 0.51 12.52
C SER A 213 17.53 -0.74 12.10
N PRO A 214 17.49 -1.85 12.87
CA PRO A 214 17.99 -3.14 12.43
C PRO A 214 17.30 -3.72 11.18
N LEU A 215 16.12 -3.20 10.82
CA LEU A 215 15.33 -3.59 9.64
C LEU A 215 15.36 -2.55 8.52
N GLN A 216 16.25 -1.55 8.60
CA GLN A 216 16.36 -0.50 7.59
C GLN A 216 16.46 -1.09 6.19
N TYR A 217 15.52 -0.71 5.32
CA TYR A 217 15.38 -1.23 3.95
C TYR A 217 15.24 -2.75 3.79
N LYS A 218 15.13 -3.54 4.87
CA LYS A 218 14.96 -5.02 4.86
C LYS A 218 13.50 -5.45 4.76
N ILE A 219 12.56 -4.55 5.03
CA ILE A 219 11.14 -4.80 4.85
C ILE A 219 10.81 -4.68 3.35
N ASN A 220 10.23 -5.74 2.79
CA ASN A 220 9.79 -5.79 1.41
C ASN A 220 8.44 -5.07 1.29
N ARG A 221 8.51 -3.84 0.76
CA ARG A 221 7.36 -3.05 0.34
C ARG A 221 7.15 -3.23 -1.15
N LEU A 222 5.91 -3.27 -1.60
CA LEU A 222 5.67 -3.28 -3.04
C LEU A 222 6.08 -1.94 -3.65
N GLY A 223 6.88 -2.02 -4.71
CA GLY A 223 7.54 -0.86 -5.34
C GLY A 223 8.96 -0.59 -4.84
N GLY A 224 9.39 -1.19 -3.73
CA GLY A 224 10.71 -0.97 -3.15
C GLY A 224 11.76 -1.91 -3.72
N ARG A 225 12.32 -1.60 -4.90
CA ARG A 225 13.55 -2.24 -5.39
C ARG A 225 14.77 -1.64 -4.70
N SER A 226 14.92 -1.80 -3.38
CA SER A 226 16.27 -1.70 -2.85
C SER A 226 17.05 -2.90 -3.39
N LYS A 227 18.27 -2.66 -3.91
CA LYS A 227 19.22 -3.74 -4.26
C LYS A 227 19.62 -4.58 -3.04
N GLN A 228 19.24 -4.13 -1.85
CA GLN A 228 19.51 -4.82 -0.61
C GLN A 228 18.59 -6.02 -0.45
N GLU A 229 19.14 -7.07 0.12
CA GLU A 229 18.39 -8.25 0.50
C GLU A 229 17.16 -7.89 1.34
N LYS A 230 16.01 -8.44 0.96
CA LYS A 230 14.73 -8.30 1.67
C LYS A 230 14.47 -9.51 2.54
N TRP A 231 13.98 -9.27 3.74
CA TRP A 231 13.87 -10.29 4.79
C TRP A 231 12.42 -10.72 5.08
N ILE A 232 11.49 -9.76 5.03
CA ILE A 232 10.09 -9.98 5.43
C ILE A 232 9.16 -9.03 4.67
N LEU A 233 7.93 -9.44 4.37
CA LEU A 233 6.95 -8.57 3.72
C LEU A 233 6.43 -7.48 4.68
N GLN A 234 6.14 -6.29 4.16
CA GLN A 234 5.53 -5.21 4.94
C GLN A 234 4.21 -5.64 5.59
N SER A 235 3.35 -6.36 4.85
CA SER A 235 2.11 -6.90 5.41
C SER A 235 2.33 -7.86 6.57
N GLU A 236 3.45 -8.58 6.58
CA GLU A 236 3.77 -9.55 7.63
C GLU A 236 4.21 -8.85 8.92
N VAL A 237 5.11 -7.87 8.82
CA VAL A 237 5.51 -7.03 9.96
C VAL A 237 4.31 -6.26 10.50
N PHE A 238 3.51 -5.66 9.62
CA PHE A 238 2.29 -4.94 10.00
C PHE A 238 1.32 -5.82 10.78
N ASN A 239 1.07 -7.05 10.31
CA ASN A 239 0.14 -7.94 11.00
C ASN A 239 0.63 -8.37 12.39
N GLU A 240 1.93 -8.61 12.58
CA GLU A 240 2.45 -8.91 13.93
C GLU A 240 2.44 -7.66 14.81
N MET A 241 2.86 -6.49 14.30
CA MET A 241 2.80 -5.24 15.06
C MET A 241 1.37 -4.84 15.44
N LEU A 242 0.39 -5.04 14.56
CA LEU A 242 -1.01 -4.75 14.85
C LEU A 242 -1.53 -5.61 16.00
N LYS A 243 -1.09 -6.87 16.11
CA LYS A 243 -1.46 -7.73 17.25
C LYS A 243 -0.91 -7.17 18.55
N VAL A 244 0.38 -6.80 18.58
CA VAL A 244 1.03 -6.20 19.75
C VAL A 244 0.31 -4.93 20.19
N VAL A 245 0.02 -4.04 19.24
CA VAL A 245 -0.69 -2.77 19.51
C VAL A 245 -2.09 -3.02 20.05
N THR A 246 -2.80 -4.01 19.50
CA THR A 246 -4.17 -4.35 19.93
C THR A 246 -4.17 -4.99 21.31
N ALA A 247 -3.26 -5.93 21.57
CA ALA A 247 -3.15 -6.65 22.84
C ALA A 247 -2.73 -5.72 23.99
N HIS A 248 -1.81 -4.79 23.72
CA HIS A 248 -1.21 -3.91 24.73
C HIS A 248 -1.67 -2.45 24.64
N LYS A 249 -2.83 -2.17 24.02
CA LYS A 249 -3.35 -0.81 23.78
C LYS A 249 -3.28 0.09 25.02
N ARG A 250 -3.84 -0.35 26.15
CA ARG A 250 -3.86 0.42 27.41
C ARG A 250 -2.45 0.71 27.95
N TRP A 251 -1.55 -0.24 27.80
CA TRP A 251 -0.16 -0.07 28.21
C TRP A 251 0.57 0.94 27.31
N MET A 252 0.38 0.86 25.99
CA MET A 252 0.95 1.81 25.04
C MET A 252 0.39 3.23 25.22
N GLU A 253 -0.90 3.37 25.55
CA GLU A 253 -1.52 4.64 25.90
C GLU A 253 -0.88 5.27 27.14
N SER A 254 -0.69 4.48 28.20
CA SER A 254 -0.14 4.97 29.47
C SER A 254 1.36 5.25 29.46
N HIS A 255 2.16 4.39 28.83
CA HIS A 255 3.63 4.47 28.89
C HIS A 255 4.23 5.16 27.66
N LEU A 256 3.63 4.97 26.48
CA LEU A 256 4.12 5.52 25.22
C LEU A 256 3.30 6.71 24.72
N GLY A 257 2.15 7.01 25.34
CA GLY A 257 1.26 8.10 24.94
C GLY A 257 0.70 7.94 23.52
N MET A 258 0.63 6.71 23.00
CA MET A 258 0.32 6.41 21.59
C MET A 258 1.17 7.22 20.59
N LYS A 259 2.43 7.51 20.95
CA LYS A 259 3.41 8.13 20.03
C LYS A 259 4.17 7.05 19.27
N ALA A 260 4.03 7.06 17.93
CA ALA A 260 4.65 6.05 17.06
C ALA A 260 6.18 6.01 17.24
N ASP A 261 6.83 7.16 17.42
CA ASP A 261 8.29 7.25 17.61
C ASP A 261 8.76 6.52 18.89
N ARG A 262 7.95 6.53 19.96
CA ARG A 262 8.28 5.82 21.21
C ARG A 262 8.12 4.31 21.06
N CYS A 263 7.08 3.86 20.35
CA CYS A 263 6.92 2.43 20.06
C CYS A 263 7.98 1.95 19.05
N TYR A 264 8.33 2.78 18.07
CA TYR A 264 9.48 2.54 17.21
C TYR A 264 10.76 2.37 18.03
N ALA A 265 11.06 3.28 18.96
CA ALA A 265 12.25 3.17 19.82
C ALA A 265 12.27 1.85 20.61
N LEU A 266 11.13 1.42 21.17
CA LEU A 266 10.99 0.15 21.87
C LEU A 266 11.34 -1.04 20.97
N VAL A 267 10.68 -1.15 19.81
CA VAL A 267 10.88 -2.26 18.88
C VAL A 267 12.30 -2.24 18.32
N ARG A 268 12.82 -1.06 17.99
CA ARG A 268 14.18 -0.86 17.49
C ARG A 268 15.22 -1.31 18.52
N ASP A 269 15.12 -0.87 19.76
CA ASP A 269 16.08 -1.18 20.81
C ASP A 269 16.03 -2.67 21.18
N TYR A 270 14.83 -3.26 21.18
CA TYR A 270 14.68 -4.72 21.28
C TYR A 270 15.43 -5.44 20.17
N LEU A 271 15.19 -5.08 18.90
CA LEU A 271 15.87 -5.71 17.76
C LEU A 271 17.38 -5.45 17.74
N LYS A 272 17.86 -4.31 18.25
CA LYS A 272 19.30 -4.05 18.46
C LYS A 272 19.87 -5.03 19.50
N GLY A 273 19.19 -5.23 20.62
CA GLY A 273 19.62 -6.19 21.65
C GLY A 273 19.67 -7.63 21.12
N VAL A 274 18.67 -8.02 20.33
CA VAL A 274 18.69 -9.32 19.64
C VAL A 274 19.85 -9.42 18.66
N LYS A 275 20.09 -8.38 17.85
CA LYS A 275 21.20 -8.33 16.89
C LYS A 275 22.56 -8.48 17.56
N ASP A 276 22.76 -7.88 18.74
CA ASP A 276 24.02 -7.97 19.47
C ASP A 276 24.28 -9.39 19.99
N VAL A 277 23.26 -10.03 20.59
CA VAL A 277 23.39 -11.40 21.09
C VAL A 277 23.51 -12.42 19.95
N MET A 278 22.80 -12.18 18.84
CA MET A 278 22.72 -13.07 17.68
C MET A 278 23.57 -12.58 16.51
N ALA A 279 24.66 -11.85 16.79
CA ALA A 279 25.48 -11.19 15.77
C ALA A 279 26.06 -12.15 14.72
N GLU A 280 26.39 -13.39 15.10
CA GLU A 280 26.90 -14.42 14.19
C GLU A 280 25.91 -14.74 13.05
N VAL A 281 24.62 -14.77 13.36
CA VAL A 281 23.56 -15.23 12.45
C VAL A 281 22.74 -14.10 11.85
N TRP A 282 22.84 -12.89 12.39
CA TRP A 282 22.07 -11.74 11.96
C TRP A 282 22.44 -11.29 10.55
N GLY A 283 21.50 -11.37 9.61
CA GLY A 283 21.69 -10.97 8.22
C GLY A 283 22.53 -11.95 7.39
N ASN A 284 23.05 -13.03 7.98
CA ASN A 284 23.76 -14.09 7.27
C ASN A 284 22.77 -15.12 6.70
N ASN A 285 21.89 -14.64 5.83
CA ASN A 285 20.76 -15.37 5.30
C ASN A 285 21.14 -16.47 4.28
N GLU A 286 22.41 -16.52 3.86
CA GLU A 286 22.97 -17.61 3.05
C GLU A 286 23.17 -18.88 3.89
N ARG A 287 23.55 -18.72 5.17
CA ARG A 287 23.87 -19.83 6.06
C ARG A 287 22.84 -20.05 7.16
N TYR A 288 22.00 -19.05 7.45
CA TYR A 288 21.08 -19.06 8.57
C TYR A 288 19.69 -18.55 8.17
N MET A 289 18.69 -18.96 8.94
CA MET A 289 17.27 -18.60 8.77
C MET A 289 16.82 -17.57 9.81
N PHE A 290 17.74 -16.98 10.57
CA PHE A 290 17.42 -16.15 11.73
C PHE A 290 16.80 -14.79 11.37
N THR A 291 17.22 -14.17 10.26
CA THR A 291 16.65 -12.92 9.75
C THR A 291 15.66 -13.15 8.60
N ARG A 292 15.07 -14.35 8.50
CA ARG A 292 13.99 -14.65 7.55
C ARG A 292 12.62 -14.37 8.17
N ASP A 293 11.63 -14.19 7.31
CA ASP A 293 10.22 -13.94 7.61
C ASP A 293 9.66 -14.71 8.83
N VAL A 294 9.87 -16.02 8.91
CA VAL A 294 9.34 -16.87 9.99
C VAL A 294 9.95 -16.54 11.35
N THR A 295 11.25 -16.25 11.39
CA THR A 295 11.96 -15.96 12.64
C THR A 295 11.72 -14.52 13.05
N LEU A 296 11.74 -13.56 12.12
CA LEU A 296 11.42 -12.16 12.40
C LEU A 296 10.00 -12.00 12.98
N LYS A 297 9.01 -12.74 12.47
CA LYS A 297 7.67 -12.79 13.10
C LYS A 297 7.71 -13.35 14.51
N ALA A 298 8.52 -14.38 14.77
CA ALA A 298 8.67 -14.97 16.09
C ALA A 298 9.32 -14.00 17.08
N LEU A 299 10.31 -13.21 16.65
CA LEU A 299 10.92 -12.15 17.45
C LEU A 299 9.90 -11.10 17.89
N ILE A 300 9.02 -10.65 16.98
CA ILE A 300 7.97 -9.68 17.33
C ILE A 300 6.99 -10.28 18.36
N ARG A 301 6.73 -11.60 18.31
CA ARG A 301 5.89 -12.28 19.30
C ARG A 301 6.57 -12.44 20.66
N VAL A 302 7.88 -12.68 20.69
CA VAL A 302 8.62 -12.63 21.95
C VAL A 302 8.53 -11.23 22.55
N LEU A 303 8.66 -10.17 21.75
CA LEU A 303 8.48 -8.80 22.25
C LEU A 303 7.08 -8.59 22.84
N ASP A 304 6.03 -9.15 22.23
CA ASP A 304 4.65 -9.16 22.76
C ASP A 304 4.62 -9.70 24.20
N ASP A 305 5.28 -10.84 24.45
CA ASP A 305 5.38 -11.42 25.80
C ASP A 305 6.26 -10.60 26.75
N LEU A 306 7.31 -9.94 26.26
CA LEU A 306 8.23 -9.17 27.10
C LEU A 306 7.66 -7.81 27.53
N ILE A 307 6.69 -7.25 26.79
CA ILE A 307 6.07 -5.95 27.12
C ILE A 307 5.38 -5.96 28.50
N VAL A 308 4.96 -7.13 28.99
CA VAL A 308 4.33 -7.25 30.32
C VAL A 308 5.32 -7.33 31.48
N ASP A 309 6.62 -7.50 31.21
CA ASP A 309 7.66 -7.47 32.24
C ASP A 309 7.92 -6.03 32.68
N ARG A 310 7.36 -5.67 33.84
CA ARG A 310 7.47 -4.32 34.41
C ARG A 310 8.91 -3.92 34.71
N LYS A 311 9.76 -4.86 35.14
CA LYS A 311 11.14 -4.57 35.47
C LYS A 311 11.91 -4.25 34.20
N LEU A 312 11.79 -5.10 33.18
CA LEU A 312 12.42 -4.88 31.88
C LEU A 312 12.00 -3.55 31.25
N MET A 313 10.70 -3.24 31.26
CA MET A 313 10.18 -1.98 30.69
C MET A 313 10.65 -0.75 31.47
N SER A 314 10.74 -0.84 32.81
CA SER A 314 11.29 0.23 33.65
C SER A 314 12.78 0.46 33.37
N ASP A 315 13.57 -0.62 33.29
CA ASP A 315 15.00 -0.55 33.01
C ASP A 315 15.26 0.04 31.61
N TRP A 316 14.46 -0.35 30.62
CA TRP A 316 14.50 0.23 29.28
C TRP A 316 14.16 1.72 29.25
N ASP A 317 13.09 2.16 29.92
CA ASP A 317 12.70 3.57 29.91
C ASP A 317 13.71 4.48 30.62
N GLN A 318 14.34 3.98 31.69
CA GLN A 318 15.41 4.70 32.41
C GLN A 318 16.70 4.80 31.59
N GLN A 319 17.13 3.70 30.98
CA GLN A 319 18.41 3.64 30.26
C GLN A 319 18.30 4.17 28.82
N ARG A 320 17.10 4.14 28.22
CA ARG A 320 16.83 4.49 26.81
C ARG A 320 17.82 3.86 25.84
N SER A 321 18.09 2.58 26.03
CA SER A 321 19.08 1.83 25.25
C SER A 321 18.67 0.37 25.06
N HIS A 322 19.34 -0.33 24.16
CA HIS A 322 19.11 -1.76 23.92
C HIS A 322 19.69 -2.68 25.00
N LYS A 323 20.46 -2.17 25.97
CA LYS A 323 21.16 -2.99 26.97
C LYS A 323 20.25 -3.89 27.82
N PRO A 324 19.08 -3.43 28.32
CA PRO A 324 18.16 -4.30 29.05
C PRO A 324 17.69 -5.49 28.20
N PHE A 325 17.50 -5.27 26.89
CA PHE A 325 17.14 -6.33 25.97
C PHE A 325 18.31 -7.28 25.67
N VAL A 326 19.56 -6.83 25.69
CA VAL A 326 20.73 -7.72 25.59
C VAL A 326 20.77 -8.69 26.75
N GLU A 327 20.58 -8.22 27.98
CA GLU A 327 20.62 -9.09 29.17
C GLU A 327 19.50 -10.13 29.16
N ILE A 328 18.28 -9.74 28.80
CA ILE A 328 17.14 -10.68 28.79
C ILE A 328 17.25 -11.73 27.68
N VAL A 329 17.76 -11.38 26.50
CA VAL A 329 17.87 -12.32 25.37
C VAL A 329 19.22 -13.04 25.31
N LYS A 330 20.16 -12.75 26.23
CA LYS A 330 21.48 -13.39 26.33
C LYS A 330 21.46 -14.93 26.25
N PRO A 331 20.47 -15.65 26.83
CA PRO A 331 20.37 -17.09 26.69
C PRO A 331 20.16 -17.60 25.26
N TRP A 332 19.91 -16.73 24.29
CA TRP A 332 19.77 -17.11 22.87
C TRP A 332 21.10 -17.37 22.17
N ALA A 333 22.22 -16.86 22.68
CA ALA A 333 23.53 -17.03 22.02
C ALA A 333 23.88 -18.50 21.68
N PRO A 334 23.66 -19.48 22.57
CA PRO A 334 23.88 -20.90 22.25
C PRO A 334 22.94 -21.44 21.16
N LEU A 335 21.78 -20.82 20.95
CA LEU A 335 20.76 -21.25 19.97
C LEU A 335 21.12 -20.89 18.53
N ALA A 336 22.13 -20.04 18.30
CA ALA A 336 22.57 -19.60 16.97
C ALA A 336 22.69 -20.76 15.96
N LYS A 337 23.23 -21.90 16.41
CA LYS A 337 23.42 -23.10 15.58
C LYS A 337 22.10 -23.76 15.14
N GLU A 338 21.03 -23.64 15.93
CA GLU A 338 19.71 -24.19 15.59
C GLU A 338 19.12 -23.50 14.34
N PHE A 339 19.52 -22.26 14.08
CA PHE A 339 19.04 -21.47 12.94
C PHE A 339 19.84 -21.65 11.66
N ARG A 340 20.81 -22.58 11.59
CA ARG A 340 21.49 -22.91 10.32
C ARG A 340 20.47 -23.32 9.27
N ALA A 341 20.66 -22.90 8.02
CA ALA A 341 19.77 -23.24 6.91
C ALA A 341 19.64 -24.76 6.74
N ASP A 342 20.78 -25.46 6.83
CA ASP A 342 20.83 -26.92 6.78
C ASP A 342 20.12 -27.53 7.99
N GLY A 343 19.09 -28.32 7.74
CA GLY A 343 18.31 -28.97 8.79
C GLY A 343 17.31 -28.05 9.52
N PHE A 344 17.12 -26.81 9.06
CA PHE A 344 16.23 -25.84 9.73
C PHE A 344 14.79 -26.33 9.78
N TYR A 345 14.30 -26.85 8.65
CA TYR A 345 12.90 -27.27 8.52
C TYR A 345 12.61 -28.56 9.30
N GLU A 346 13.62 -29.37 9.58
CA GLU A 346 13.55 -30.57 10.41
C GLU A 346 13.54 -30.19 11.90
N ARG A 347 14.44 -29.29 12.31
CA ARG A 347 14.48 -28.77 13.70
C ARG A 347 13.20 -28.00 14.06
N PHE A 348 12.68 -27.22 13.11
CA PHE A 348 11.42 -26.47 13.24
C PHE A 348 10.33 -27.04 12.32
N ALA A 349 10.15 -28.37 12.35
CA ALA A 349 9.13 -29.06 11.56
C ALA A 349 7.73 -28.56 11.89
N ALA A 350 6.95 -28.22 10.86
CA ALA A 350 5.62 -27.63 11.00
C ALA A 350 4.80 -27.85 9.73
N LYS A 351 3.47 -27.98 9.86
CA LYS A 351 2.54 -28.14 8.73
C LYS A 351 2.38 -26.86 7.91
N GLY A 352 2.81 -25.72 8.43
CA GLY A 352 2.77 -24.44 7.73
C GLY A 352 3.56 -23.34 8.44
N GLN A 353 3.63 -22.18 7.78
CA GLN A 353 4.40 -21.02 8.24
C GLN A 353 3.98 -20.55 9.64
N LEU A 354 2.66 -20.47 9.91
CA LEU A 354 2.14 -20.02 11.21
C LEU A 354 2.54 -20.93 12.37
N GLU A 355 2.49 -22.25 12.17
CA GLU A 355 2.91 -23.23 13.17
C GLU A 355 4.42 -23.15 13.39
N ARG A 356 5.20 -22.95 12.33
CA ARG A 356 6.66 -22.76 12.44
C ARG A 356 7.01 -21.52 13.26
N VAL A 357 6.34 -20.39 13.00
CA VAL A 357 6.51 -19.15 13.77
C VAL A 357 6.23 -19.41 15.26
N ARG A 358 5.16 -20.15 15.58
CA ARG A 358 4.84 -20.50 16.99
C ARG A 358 5.91 -21.39 17.63
N LYS A 359 6.46 -22.37 16.91
CA LYS A 359 7.53 -23.23 17.45
C LYS A 359 8.82 -22.45 17.73
N ILE A 360 9.23 -21.59 16.80
CA ILE A 360 10.40 -20.72 16.98
C ILE A 360 10.16 -19.77 18.16
N HIS A 361 8.98 -19.14 18.20
CA HIS A 361 8.57 -18.25 19.29
C HIS A 361 8.66 -18.96 20.65
N GLN A 362 8.05 -20.14 20.80
CA GLN A 362 8.12 -20.91 22.04
C GLN A 362 9.57 -21.27 22.40
N ARG A 363 10.36 -21.76 21.44
CA ARG A 363 11.76 -22.14 21.65
C ARG A 363 12.61 -20.98 22.19
N LEU A 364 12.39 -19.78 21.65
CA LEU A 364 13.06 -18.55 22.07
C LEU A 364 12.58 -18.09 23.44
N LEU A 365 11.28 -18.18 23.73
CA LEU A 365 10.71 -17.82 25.02
C LEU A 365 11.18 -18.76 26.13
N ASP A 366 11.18 -20.08 25.89
CA ASP A 366 11.65 -21.11 26.83
C ASP A 366 13.11 -20.86 27.25
N ALA A 367 13.93 -20.33 26.35
CA ALA A 367 15.33 -20.02 26.67
C ALA A 367 15.49 -18.82 27.60
N ILE A 368 14.52 -17.91 27.65
CA ILE A 368 14.55 -16.72 28.51
C ILE A 368 13.91 -17.01 29.87
N VAL A 369 12.87 -17.84 29.89
CA VAL A 369 12.11 -18.18 31.11
C VAL A 369 12.72 -19.37 31.87
N GLY A 370 13.51 -20.20 31.17
CA GLY A 370 14.06 -21.47 31.65
C GLY A 370 15.15 -21.39 32.71
#